data_AF-A0A6S6ZGI8-F1
#
_entry.id   AF-A0A6S6ZGI8-F1
#
_cell.length_a   1.000
_cell.length_b   1.000
_cell.length_c   1.000
_cell.angle_alpha   90.00
_cell.angle_beta   90.00
_cell.angle_gamma   90.00
#
_symmetry.space_group_name_H-M   'P 1'
#
loop_
_entity.id
_entity.type
_entity.pdbx_description
1 polymer ?
#
loop_
_entity_poly.entity_id
_entity_poly.type
_entity_poly.pdbx_seq_one_letter_code
_entity_poly.pdbx_strand_id
1 'polypeptide(L)'
;MKTFLLAAALATLGAPACARDIPYPIKPDLPAVVSITGTGSQTVSVRVRGGAPQPLAKLDDEAVDQIQTPDINHDGYRDLVIGQSGGSTQVYARLFLYRPQDGTFQEIRHPAPDASPCHQFVNPEFDAKHAAFSVGCRYGADSYGSEDYVLRADGTARPVRWMSRALFDLEDASFDVNTRFDDQGAVAHIQIDGEGSPLDGDSRVPVSRLDLYDQPDVKAPATQTAQAGEPLNVVALRPQWLQVRYPADRADAPLKWVRYADLKIDKHAYVPQQRMPTRGLQLSVRGHLGTQLYEAGGRFTLYVTNLDPSPATLASPRIRLLFTDAQGRRTLQPLYSRPAVRLGPPAPPPAPAADPYASPAEDRPAPPPVATPRHVADWADDPVVWRAGEDGKPQYQISEGNGQYVPFFPDLAPGRYRLAVVLTDPGLPEPVYSNEIEVDYPFPKRPS
;
A
#
# COMPACT_ATOMS: atom_id res chain seq x y z
N MET A 1 30.89 54.71 49.66
CA MET A 1 30.96 53.62 48.65
C MET A 1 29.60 53.59 47.97
N LYS A 2 29.44 54.23 46.81
CA LYS A 2 29.49 53.60 45.48
C LYS A 2 28.67 52.31 45.42
N THR A 3 27.45 52.40 44.86
CA THR A 3 27.14 51.84 43.54
C THR A 3 25.74 52.30 43.09
N PHE A 4 25.71 52.96 41.93
CA PHE A 4 24.52 53.25 41.14
C PHE A 4 23.97 51.94 40.56
N LEU A 5 22.66 51.73 40.64
CA LEU A 5 21.94 50.76 39.80
C LEU A 5 21.03 51.57 38.87
N LEU A 6 21.50 51.75 37.64
CA LEU A 6 20.76 52.34 36.53
C LEU A 6 19.78 51.30 35.96
N ALA A 7 18.58 51.77 35.67
CA ALA A 7 17.56 51.07 34.92
C ALA A 7 18.01 50.71 33.50
N ALA A 8 17.61 49.52 33.06
CA ALA A 8 17.38 49.22 31.65
C ALA A 8 16.22 48.22 31.57
N ALA A 9 15.00 48.70 31.76
CA ALA A 9 13.82 47.99 31.30
C ALA A 9 13.80 48.07 29.77
N LEU A 10 14.38 47.07 29.09
CA LEU A 10 14.06 46.81 27.70
C LEU A 10 12.61 46.34 27.65
N ALA A 11 11.68 47.29 27.48
CA ALA A 11 10.40 47.00 26.89
C ALA A 11 10.68 46.64 25.42
N THR A 12 10.85 45.35 25.13
CA THR A 12 10.61 44.83 23.78
C THR A 12 9.13 45.03 23.51
N LEU A 13 8.78 46.19 22.97
CA LEU A 13 7.52 46.40 22.27
C LEU A 13 7.56 45.46 21.06
N GLY A 14 7.06 44.23 21.25
CA GLY A 14 6.66 43.40 20.14
C GLY A 14 5.63 44.21 19.37
N ALA A 15 5.99 44.66 18.17
CA ALA A 15 5.04 45.30 17.28
C ALA A 15 3.85 44.34 17.16
N PRO A 16 2.61 44.77 17.45
CA PRO A 16 1.46 43.95 17.14
C PRO A 16 1.56 43.66 15.65
N ALA A 17 1.60 42.38 15.28
CA ALA A 17 1.63 41.97 13.89
C ALA A 17 0.47 42.68 13.18
N CYS A 18 0.79 43.69 12.37
CA CYS A 18 -0.21 44.49 11.70
C CYS A 18 -1.07 43.55 10.84
N ALA A 19 -2.39 43.74 10.89
CA ALA A 19 -3.30 43.03 10.02
C ALA A 19 -2.87 43.23 8.56
N ARG A 20 -2.76 42.14 7.80
CA ARG A 20 -2.55 42.22 6.35
C ARG A 20 -3.92 42.24 5.68
N ASP A 21 -4.31 43.42 5.22
CA ASP A 21 -5.57 43.65 4.51
C ASP A 21 -5.38 43.53 3.00
N ILE A 22 -6.19 42.69 2.37
CA ILE A 22 -6.12 42.37 0.94
C ILE A 22 -7.50 42.67 0.33
N PRO A 23 -7.67 43.83 -0.33
CA PRO A 23 -8.91 44.17 -0.98
C PRO A 23 -9.08 43.38 -2.28
N TYR A 24 -10.31 42.94 -2.56
CA TYR A 24 -10.68 42.39 -3.87
C TYR A 24 -12.15 42.67 -4.19
N PRO A 25 -12.52 42.77 -5.48
CA PRO A 25 -13.91 42.88 -5.88
C PRO A 25 -14.55 41.48 -5.96
N ILE A 26 -15.63 41.22 -5.22
CA ILE A 26 -16.50 40.04 -5.47
C ILE A 26 -17.19 40.22 -6.83
N LYS A 27 -17.65 41.44 -7.08
CA LYS A 27 -18.10 41.96 -8.39
C LYS A 27 -17.82 43.48 -8.42
N PRO A 28 -17.95 44.18 -9.57
CA PRO A 28 -17.56 45.59 -9.68
C PRO A 28 -18.15 46.54 -8.62
N ASP A 29 -19.37 46.29 -8.13
CA ASP A 29 -20.10 47.09 -7.14
C ASP A 29 -20.18 46.43 -5.74
N LEU A 30 -19.34 45.42 -5.49
CA LEU A 30 -19.31 44.65 -4.25
C LEU A 30 -17.86 44.38 -3.82
N PRO A 31 -17.19 45.38 -3.20
CA PRO A 31 -15.85 45.20 -2.68
C PRO A 31 -15.85 44.31 -1.43
N ALA A 32 -14.77 43.57 -1.22
CA ALA A 32 -14.46 42.86 0.00
C ALA A 32 -13.01 43.10 0.41
N VAL A 33 -12.73 42.92 1.70
CA VAL A 33 -11.37 42.96 2.27
C VAL A 33 -11.16 41.70 3.07
N VAL A 34 -10.12 40.94 2.73
CA VAL A 34 -9.62 39.83 3.55
C VAL A 34 -8.60 40.38 4.53
N SER A 35 -8.81 40.16 5.81
CA SER A 35 -7.90 40.58 6.88
C SER A 35 -7.27 39.35 7.52
N ILE A 36 -5.94 39.30 7.51
CA ILE A 36 -5.14 38.24 8.12
C ILE A 36 -4.39 38.82 9.31
N THR A 37 -4.59 38.25 10.50
CA THR A 37 -3.94 38.72 11.73
C THR A 37 -3.20 37.58 12.42
N GLY A 38 -2.10 37.90 13.12
CA GLY A 38 -1.25 36.92 13.81
C GLY A 38 -0.02 36.48 13.02
N THR A 39 1.04 36.07 13.74
CA THR A 39 2.36 35.66 13.20
C THR A 39 2.67 34.18 13.41
N GLY A 40 1.89 33.46 14.20
CA GLY A 40 1.97 32.00 14.38
C GLY A 40 0.62 31.39 14.07
N SER A 41 -0.32 31.47 15.01
CA SER A 41 -1.72 31.19 14.71
C SER A 41 -2.36 32.39 14.00
N GLN A 42 -2.67 32.23 12.73
CA GLN A 42 -3.29 33.26 11.91
C GLN A 42 -4.82 33.13 11.95
N THR A 43 -5.49 34.26 12.13
CA THR A 43 -6.94 34.35 11.97
C THR A 43 -7.24 35.08 10.68
N VAL A 44 -8.06 34.45 9.83
CA VAL A 44 -8.52 35.03 8.57
C VAL A 44 -9.99 35.40 8.70
N SER A 45 -10.31 36.64 8.33
CA SER A 45 -11.67 37.15 8.26
C SER A 45 -11.89 37.90 6.96
N VAL A 46 -13.14 38.01 6.55
CA VAL A 46 -13.53 38.78 5.37
C VAL A 46 -14.61 39.79 5.74
N ARG A 47 -14.49 40.99 5.20
CA ARG A 47 -15.50 42.03 5.34
C ARG A 47 -15.99 42.41 3.95
N VAL A 48 -17.28 42.24 3.71
CA VAL A 48 -17.93 42.65 2.47
C VAL A 48 -18.47 44.06 2.64
N ARG A 49 -18.07 44.97 1.74
CA ARG A 49 -18.29 46.42 1.84
C ARG A 49 -17.81 46.96 3.20
N GLY A 50 -18.63 47.78 3.86
CA GLY A 50 -18.41 48.28 5.22
C GLY A 50 -19.08 47.43 6.31
N GLY A 51 -19.48 46.19 6.01
CA GLY A 51 -20.19 45.31 6.96
C GLY A 51 -19.33 44.83 8.14
N ALA A 52 -19.89 43.95 8.97
CA ALA A 52 -19.11 43.30 10.03
C ALA A 52 -18.12 42.28 9.44
N PRO A 53 -16.92 42.10 10.03
CA PRO A 53 -16.02 41.02 9.64
C PRO A 53 -16.64 39.66 9.93
N GLN A 54 -16.63 38.77 8.93
CA GLN A 54 -16.95 37.36 9.07
C GLN A 54 -15.66 36.56 9.32
N PRO A 55 -15.55 35.79 10.41
CA PRO A 55 -14.44 34.87 10.60
C PRO A 55 -14.54 33.71 9.60
N LEU A 56 -13.43 33.38 8.94
CA LEU A 56 -13.36 32.29 7.96
C LEU A 56 -12.55 31.10 8.50
N ALA A 57 -11.37 31.40 9.03
CA ALA A 57 -10.39 30.38 9.36
C ALA A 57 -9.52 30.80 10.55
N LYS A 58 -9.13 29.81 11.34
CA LYS A 58 -7.95 29.88 12.21
C LYS A 58 -6.97 28.84 11.67
N LEU A 59 -5.73 29.27 11.46
CA LEU A 59 -4.66 28.50 10.85
C LEU A 59 -3.46 28.52 11.80
N ASP A 60 -2.78 27.40 12.01
CA ASP A 60 -1.77 27.21 13.05
C ASP A 60 -0.43 26.68 12.56
N ASP A 61 -0.37 26.23 11.30
CA ASP A 61 0.86 25.67 10.72
C ASP A 61 1.75 26.74 10.06
N GLU A 62 1.29 27.29 8.95
CA GLU A 62 2.11 28.12 8.06
C GLU A 62 1.49 29.51 7.80
N ALA A 63 2.30 30.44 7.32
CA ALA A 63 1.76 31.74 6.91
C ALA A 63 0.88 31.60 5.67
N VAL A 64 -0.27 32.28 5.65
CA VAL A 64 -1.03 32.50 4.42
C VAL A 64 -0.14 33.27 3.45
N ASP A 65 0.14 32.68 2.31
CA ASP A 65 1.02 33.22 1.28
C ASP A 65 0.36 33.22 -0.10
N GLN A 66 -0.77 32.54 -0.25
CA GLN A 66 -1.59 32.58 -1.46
C GLN A 66 -3.01 33.07 -1.16
N ILE A 67 -3.48 34.00 -2.01
CA ILE A 67 -4.89 34.36 -2.12
C ILE A 67 -5.28 34.33 -3.58
N GLN A 68 -6.36 33.63 -3.90
CA GLN A 68 -6.97 33.65 -5.22
C GLN A 68 -8.45 33.99 -5.12
N THR A 69 -8.99 34.58 -6.18
CA THR A 69 -10.40 35.00 -6.25
C THR A 69 -11.09 34.50 -7.53
N PRO A 70 -11.14 33.17 -7.74
CA PRO A 70 -11.87 32.57 -8.85
C PRO A 70 -13.39 32.73 -8.65
N ASP A 71 -14.18 32.51 -9.70
CA ASP A 71 -15.61 32.21 -9.60
C ASP A 71 -15.74 30.68 -9.72
N ILE A 72 -15.78 29.98 -8.59
CA ILE A 72 -15.66 28.50 -8.52
C ILE A 72 -16.95 27.86 -9.02
N ASN A 73 -18.10 28.44 -8.69
CA ASN A 73 -19.42 27.91 -9.03
C ASN A 73 -20.04 28.52 -10.29
N HIS A 74 -19.35 29.48 -10.92
CA HIS A 74 -19.80 30.21 -12.12
C HIS A 74 -21.13 30.94 -11.91
N ASP A 75 -21.34 31.50 -10.71
CA ASP A 75 -22.56 32.26 -10.38
C ASP A 75 -22.43 33.78 -10.65
N GLY A 76 -21.27 34.22 -11.12
CA GLY A 76 -20.96 35.61 -11.43
C GLY A 76 -20.40 36.41 -10.25
N TYR A 77 -20.18 35.78 -9.10
CA TYR A 77 -19.54 36.37 -7.93
C TYR A 77 -18.19 35.69 -7.69
N ARG A 78 -17.14 36.49 -7.46
CA ARG A 78 -15.84 35.93 -7.12
C ARG A 78 -15.84 35.38 -5.69
N ASP A 79 -15.32 34.19 -5.57
CA ASP A 79 -15.08 33.43 -4.36
C ASP A 79 -13.71 33.74 -3.77
N LEU A 80 -13.37 33.06 -2.68
CA LEU A 80 -12.09 33.23 -1.99
C LEU A 80 -11.39 31.89 -1.79
N VAL A 81 -10.13 31.85 -2.19
CA VAL A 81 -9.20 30.75 -1.92
C VAL A 81 -8.07 31.28 -1.06
N ILE A 82 -7.83 30.63 0.08
CA ILE A 82 -6.74 30.94 1.00
C ILE A 82 -5.79 29.76 0.99
N GLY A 83 -4.51 30.01 0.70
CA GLY A 83 -3.49 28.98 0.63
C GLY A 83 -2.33 29.20 1.60
N GLN A 84 -1.80 28.09 2.10
CA GLN A 84 -0.58 28.01 2.91
C GLN A 84 0.40 27.07 2.21
N SER A 85 1.54 27.58 1.71
CA SER A 85 2.54 26.74 1.03
C SER A 85 3.67 26.26 1.94
N GLY A 86 3.96 27.00 3.02
CA GLY A 86 5.15 26.79 3.85
C GLY A 86 6.48 26.92 3.07
N GLY A 87 6.48 27.65 1.95
CA GLY A 87 7.61 27.74 1.02
C GLY A 87 7.81 26.50 0.13
N SER A 88 6.88 25.55 0.17
CA SER A 88 6.88 24.37 -0.70
C SER A 88 6.11 24.63 -2.00
N THR A 89 6.18 23.67 -2.93
CA THR A 89 5.37 23.68 -4.16
C THR A 89 3.95 23.17 -3.93
N GLN A 90 3.61 22.72 -2.72
CA GLN A 90 2.26 22.30 -2.34
C GLN A 90 1.60 23.39 -1.51
N VAL A 91 0.52 23.93 -2.05
CA VAL A 91 -0.33 24.89 -1.35
C VAL A 91 -1.54 24.16 -0.80
N TYR A 92 -1.64 24.08 0.52
CA TYR A 92 -2.84 23.61 1.20
C TYR A 92 -3.87 24.73 1.19
N ALA A 93 -4.99 24.50 0.53
CA ALA A 93 -6.00 25.51 0.25
C ALA A 93 -7.30 25.27 1.03
N ARG A 94 -7.89 26.36 1.51
CA ARG A 94 -9.27 26.42 1.97
C ARG A 94 -10.08 27.26 1.00
N LEU A 95 -11.24 26.75 0.60
CA LEU A 95 -12.07 27.31 -0.46
C LEU A 95 -13.36 27.85 0.15
N PHE A 96 -13.76 29.07 -0.20
CA PHE A 96 -14.93 29.74 0.36
C PHE A 96 -15.78 30.34 -0.75
N LEU A 97 -17.02 29.85 -0.88
CA LEU A 97 -18.01 30.35 -1.83
C LEU A 97 -18.69 31.60 -1.29
N TYR A 98 -18.81 32.65 -2.09
CA TYR A 98 -19.68 33.76 -1.74
C TYR A 98 -21.15 33.38 -1.95
N ARG A 99 -21.98 33.63 -0.93
CA ARG A 99 -23.43 33.41 -0.98
C ARG A 99 -24.14 34.75 -1.10
N PRO A 100 -24.61 35.14 -2.31
CA PRO A 100 -25.22 36.46 -2.50
C PRO A 100 -26.54 36.63 -1.74
N GLN A 101 -27.24 35.53 -1.45
CA GLN A 101 -28.50 35.56 -0.69
C GLN A 101 -28.27 35.99 0.78
N ASP A 102 -27.14 35.57 1.36
CA ASP A 102 -26.81 35.81 2.76
C ASP A 102 -25.78 36.93 2.93
N GLY A 103 -25.09 37.30 1.84
CA GLY A 103 -23.97 38.24 1.86
C GLY A 103 -22.74 37.72 2.60
N THR A 104 -22.60 36.39 2.74
CA THR A 104 -21.55 35.74 3.53
C THR A 104 -20.77 34.73 2.70
N PHE A 105 -19.66 34.24 3.25
CA PHE A 105 -18.87 33.15 2.68
C PHE A 105 -19.21 31.81 3.33
N GLN A 106 -19.35 30.76 2.52
CA GLN A 106 -19.50 29.38 2.97
C GLN A 106 -18.24 28.59 2.59
N GLU A 107 -17.62 27.93 3.56
CA GLU A 107 -16.51 27.02 3.27
C GLU A 107 -16.97 25.78 2.50
N ILE A 108 -16.25 25.45 1.42
CA ILE A 108 -16.34 24.15 0.77
C ILE A 108 -15.52 23.18 1.62
N ARG A 109 -16.20 22.26 2.31
CA ARG A 109 -15.52 21.24 3.11
C ARG A 109 -14.98 20.12 2.22
N HIS A 110 -13.82 19.61 2.58
CA HIS A 110 -13.27 18.41 1.96
C HIS A 110 -14.21 17.22 2.24
N PRO A 111 -14.67 16.47 1.22
CA PRO A 111 -15.75 15.50 1.40
C PRO A 111 -15.36 14.24 2.19
N ALA A 112 -14.07 13.86 2.21
CA ALA A 112 -13.61 12.65 2.90
C ALA A 112 -12.09 12.72 3.21
N PRO A 113 -11.66 13.62 4.10
CA PRO A 113 -10.23 13.88 4.37
C PRO A 113 -9.43 12.65 4.82
N ASP A 114 -10.05 11.72 5.54
CA ASP A 114 -9.35 10.52 6.05
C ASP A 114 -9.09 9.46 4.95
N ALA A 115 -9.91 9.45 3.90
CA ALA A 115 -9.85 8.44 2.84
C ALA A 115 -9.26 8.97 1.54
N SER A 116 -9.32 10.28 1.33
CA SER A 116 -8.82 10.94 0.13
C SER A 116 -7.30 10.89 0.06
N PRO A 117 -6.72 10.60 -1.11
CA PRO A 117 -5.27 10.66 -1.29
C PRO A 117 -4.67 11.95 -0.71
N CYS A 118 -5.14 13.11 -1.11
CA CYS A 118 -4.53 14.39 -0.77
C CYS A 118 -4.87 14.89 0.63
N HIS A 119 -5.82 14.24 1.32
CA HIS A 119 -6.35 14.57 2.65
C HIS A 119 -7.01 15.96 2.79
N GLN A 120 -6.68 16.90 1.91
CA GLN A 120 -7.11 18.28 1.84
C GLN A 120 -7.05 18.75 0.38
N PHE A 121 -7.57 19.95 0.09
CA PHE A 121 -7.40 20.54 -1.23
C PHE A 121 -5.97 21.07 -1.40
N VAL A 122 -5.17 20.38 -2.21
CA VAL A 122 -3.78 20.77 -2.49
C VAL A 122 -3.66 21.26 -3.92
N ASN A 123 -3.11 22.48 -4.10
CA ASN A 123 -2.93 23.09 -5.43
C ASN A 123 -4.19 23.03 -6.31
N PRO A 124 -5.33 23.61 -5.87
CA PRO A 124 -6.56 23.54 -6.64
C PRO A 124 -6.44 24.25 -7.99
N GLU A 125 -6.89 23.56 -9.04
CA GLU A 125 -7.05 24.07 -10.39
C GLU A 125 -8.53 24.10 -10.75
N PHE A 126 -9.09 25.29 -10.95
CA PHE A 126 -10.51 25.50 -11.22
C PHE A 126 -10.82 25.42 -12.71
N ASP A 127 -11.88 24.69 -13.06
CA ASP A 127 -12.37 24.64 -14.44
C ASP A 127 -12.94 26.00 -14.86
N ALA A 128 -12.51 26.50 -16.02
CA ALA A 128 -12.86 27.83 -16.51
C ALA A 128 -14.30 27.96 -17.03
N LYS A 129 -15.05 26.85 -17.13
CA LYS A 129 -16.40 26.78 -17.73
C LYS A 129 -17.41 26.01 -16.90
N HIS A 130 -16.96 25.17 -15.98
CA HIS A 130 -17.79 24.29 -15.19
C HIS A 130 -17.53 24.52 -13.71
N ALA A 131 -18.55 24.29 -12.88
CA ALA A 131 -18.42 24.28 -11.42
C ALA A 131 -17.70 23.00 -10.97
N ALA A 132 -16.42 22.90 -11.30
CA ALA A 132 -15.56 21.75 -11.10
C ALA A 132 -14.11 22.20 -10.88
N PHE A 133 -13.33 21.37 -10.21
CA PHE A 133 -11.92 21.64 -9.96
C PHE A 133 -11.17 20.33 -9.72
N SER A 134 -9.87 20.34 -9.97
CA SER A 134 -8.96 19.25 -9.66
C SER A 134 -7.94 19.70 -8.62
N VAL A 135 -7.42 18.77 -7.84
CA VAL A 135 -6.32 18.97 -6.89
C VAL A 135 -5.25 17.92 -7.12
N GLY A 136 -4.02 18.26 -6.74
CA GLY A 136 -2.86 17.38 -6.91
C GLY A 136 -1.91 17.50 -5.74
N CYS A 137 -1.47 16.36 -5.23
CA CYS A 137 -0.60 16.26 -4.07
C CYS A 137 0.58 15.33 -4.35
N ARG A 138 1.68 15.55 -3.62
CA ARG A 138 2.92 14.79 -3.76
C ARG A 138 3.43 14.37 -2.37
N TYR A 139 3.63 13.08 -2.17
CA TYR A 139 4.11 12.53 -0.89
C TYR A 139 5.60 12.16 -0.95
N GLY A 140 6.20 12.13 -2.14
CA GLY A 140 7.60 11.79 -2.33
C GLY A 140 8.04 11.97 -3.78
N ALA A 141 9.25 11.53 -4.10
CA ALA A 141 9.79 11.65 -5.46
C ALA A 141 8.86 11.00 -6.50
N ASP A 142 8.38 9.79 -6.22
CA ASP A 142 7.58 8.95 -7.13
C ASP A 142 6.17 8.64 -6.60
N SER A 143 5.74 9.35 -5.56
CA SER A 143 4.44 9.16 -4.91
C SER A 143 3.61 10.44 -5.00
N TYR A 144 2.47 10.36 -5.69
CA TYR A 144 1.56 11.47 -5.95
C TYR A 144 0.11 10.98 -5.96
N GLY A 145 -0.82 11.93 -5.81
CA GLY A 145 -2.25 11.71 -5.92
C GLY A 145 -2.91 12.85 -6.68
N SER A 146 -4.07 12.58 -7.28
CA SER A 146 -4.91 13.60 -7.90
C SER A 146 -6.37 13.32 -7.61
N GLU A 147 -7.16 14.37 -7.50
CA GLU A 147 -8.57 14.26 -7.17
C GLU A 147 -9.38 15.27 -7.98
N ASP A 148 -10.47 14.80 -8.57
CA ASP A 148 -11.40 15.60 -9.36
C ASP A 148 -12.71 15.77 -8.61
N TYR A 149 -13.20 17.00 -8.56
CA TYR A 149 -14.41 17.40 -7.85
C TYR A 149 -15.37 18.15 -8.76
N VAL A 150 -16.66 17.90 -8.55
CA VAL A 150 -17.76 18.74 -9.06
C VAL A 150 -18.45 19.40 -7.88
N LEU A 151 -18.73 20.68 -8.01
CA LEU A 151 -19.44 21.44 -7.00
C LEU A 151 -20.96 21.28 -7.18
N ARG A 152 -21.65 20.92 -6.09
CA ARG A 152 -23.11 20.84 -6.06
C ARG A 152 -23.71 22.24 -5.83
N ALA A 153 -24.98 22.40 -6.19
CA ALA A 153 -25.70 23.67 -6.01
C ALA A 153 -25.73 24.15 -4.54
N ASP A 154 -25.69 23.22 -3.58
CA ASP A 154 -25.60 23.48 -2.15
C ASP A 154 -24.19 23.91 -1.67
N GLY A 155 -23.24 24.04 -2.59
CA GLY A 155 -21.85 24.44 -2.34
C GLY A 155 -20.96 23.35 -1.76
N THR A 156 -21.41 22.10 -1.74
CA THR A 156 -20.58 20.96 -1.34
C THR A 156 -19.80 20.41 -2.52
N ALA A 157 -18.53 20.07 -2.31
CA ALA A 157 -17.73 19.35 -3.29
C ALA A 157 -18.11 17.87 -3.29
N ARG A 158 -18.32 17.31 -4.49
CA ARG A 158 -18.53 15.88 -4.71
C ARG A 158 -17.31 15.30 -5.44
N PRO A 159 -16.67 14.25 -4.92
CA PRO A 159 -15.59 13.58 -5.65
C PRO A 159 -16.17 12.90 -6.89
N VAL A 160 -15.42 12.96 -8.00
CA VAL A 160 -15.75 12.28 -9.26
C VAL A 160 -14.74 11.17 -9.52
N ARG A 161 -13.46 11.48 -9.33
CA ARG A 161 -12.36 10.54 -9.53
C ARG A 161 -11.23 10.87 -8.58
N TRP A 162 -10.65 9.85 -7.98
CA TRP A 162 -9.38 9.94 -7.28
C TRP A 162 -8.38 8.99 -7.94
N MET A 163 -7.13 9.41 -7.99
CA MET A 163 -6.01 8.59 -8.41
C MET A 163 -4.96 8.61 -7.31
N SER A 164 -4.47 7.44 -6.95
CA SER A 164 -3.36 7.26 -6.01
C SER A 164 -2.48 6.11 -6.47
N ARG A 165 -1.43 5.80 -5.70
CA ARG A 165 -0.59 4.63 -5.91
C ARG A 165 -0.66 3.71 -4.69
N ALA A 166 -0.82 2.42 -4.93
CA ALA A 166 -0.81 1.41 -3.88
C ALA A 166 0.19 0.30 -4.19
N LEU A 167 0.98 -0.06 -3.19
CA LEU A 167 1.81 -1.26 -3.22
C LEU A 167 1.00 -2.40 -2.59
N PHE A 168 0.79 -3.48 -3.34
CA PHE A 168 0.16 -4.70 -2.83
C PHE A 168 1.22 -5.70 -2.38
N ASP A 169 0.83 -6.69 -1.57
CA ASP A 169 1.77 -7.59 -0.90
C ASP A 169 2.71 -8.33 -1.87
N LEU A 170 4.01 -8.27 -1.59
CA LEU A 170 5.10 -8.89 -2.37
C LEU A 170 5.15 -8.47 -3.84
N GLU A 171 4.61 -7.30 -4.16
CA GLU A 171 4.82 -6.68 -5.46
C GLU A 171 6.07 -5.79 -5.42
N ASP A 172 6.78 -5.75 -6.55
CA ASP A 172 8.05 -5.01 -6.67
C ASP A 172 7.81 -3.54 -7.06
N ALA A 173 6.58 -3.20 -7.44
CA ALA A 173 6.19 -1.86 -7.88
C ALA A 173 4.75 -1.53 -7.44
N SER A 174 4.51 -0.23 -7.22
CA SER A 174 3.18 0.29 -6.94
C SER A 174 2.33 0.37 -8.21
N PHE A 175 1.04 0.06 -8.06
CA PHE A 175 0.03 0.18 -9.09
C PHE A 175 -0.70 1.51 -8.98
N ASP A 176 -1.20 2.00 -10.10
CA ASP A 176 -2.08 3.17 -10.10
C ASP A 176 -3.49 2.69 -9.72
N VAL A 177 -4.09 3.37 -8.74
CA VAL A 177 -5.41 3.07 -8.21
C VAL A 177 -6.35 4.21 -8.59
N ASN A 178 -7.24 3.93 -9.53
CA ASN A 178 -8.22 4.86 -10.06
C ASN A 178 -9.59 4.58 -9.44
N THR A 179 -9.98 5.39 -8.45
CA THR A 179 -11.28 5.32 -7.80
C THR A 179 -12.27 6.26 -8.49
N ARG A 180 -13.41 5.74 -8.92
CA ARG A 180 -14.52 6.52 -9.48
C ARG A 180 -15.70 6.53 -8.53
N PHE A 181 -16.39 7.66 -8.48
CA PHE A 181 -17.52 7.88 -7.60
C PHE A 181 -18.83 8.04 -8.38
N ASP A 182 -19.94 7.67 -7.76
CA ASP A 182 -21.27 7.92 -8.30
C ASP A 182 -21.77 9.34 -7.97
N ASP A 183 -23.01 9.64 -8.37
CA ASP A 183 -23.63 10.96 -8.14
C ASP A 183 -23.91 11.27 -6.67
N GLN A 184 -23.99 10.24 -5.82
CA GLN A 184 -24.11 10.39 -4.38
C GLN A 184 -22.74 10.64 -3.72
N GLY A 185 -21.64 10.35 -4.43
CA GLY A 185 -20.28 10.44 -3.90
C GLY A 185 -19.83 9.15 -3.22
N ALA A 186 -20.51 8.02 -3.46
CA ALA A 186 -20.06 6.71 -3.03
C ALA A 186 -19.14 6.09 -4.09
N VAL A 187 -18.27 5.17 -3.68
CA VAL A 187 -17.34 4.50 -4.60
C VAL A 187 -18.13 3.61 -5.57
N ALA A 188 -18.06 3.94 -6.86
CA ALA A 188 -18.68 3.18 -7.93
C ALA A 188 -17.75 2.06 -8.42
N HIS A 189 -16.46 2.36 -8.58
CA HIS A 189 -15.51 1.38 -9.10
C HIS A 189 -14.08 1.79 -8.74
N ILE A 190 -13.24 0.81 -8.46
CA ILE A 190 -11.79 0.97 -8.30
C ILE A 190 -11.13 0.16 -9.40
N GLN A 191 -10.43 0.85 -10.28
CA GLN A 191 -9.57 0.24 -11.29
C GLN A 191 -8.13 0.24 -10.76
N ILE A 192 -7.43 -0.89 -10.91
CA ILE A 192 -6.04 -1.03 -10.49
C ILE A 192 -5.23 -1.32 -11.75
N ASP A 193 -4.42 -0.35 -12.16
CA ASP A 193 -3.70 -0.36 -13.42
C ASP A 193 -2.21 -0.69 -13.23
N GLY A 194 -1.68 -1.51 -14.13
CA GLY A 194 -0.28 -1.93 -14.18
C GLY A 194 -0.14 -3.39 -14.57
N GLU A 195 1.00 -3.76 -15.14
CA GLU A 195 1.25 -5.14 -15.56
C GLU A 195 1.14 -6.09 -14.37
N GLY A 196 0.28 -7.10 -14.49
CA GLY A 196 0.04 -8.02 -13.39
C GLY A 196 -0.63 -7.32 -12.22
N SER A 197 -1.55 -6.39 -12.46
CA SER A 197 -2.45 -5.89 -11.42
C SER A 197 -3.47 -6.98 -11.00
N PRO A 198 -4.14 -6.86 -9.84
CA PRO A 198 -5.22 -7.77 -9.49
C PRO A 198 -6.44 -7.51 -10.38
N LEU A 199 -7.03 -8.57 -10.94
CA LEU A 199 -8.15 -8.47 -11.89
C LEU A 199 -7.81 -7.60 -13.11
N ASP A 200 -6.58 -7.78 -13.63
CA ASP A 200 -5.94 -6.97 -14.67
C ASP A 200 -6.85 -6.65 -15.87
N GLY A 201 -6.90 -5.36 -16.22
CA GLY A 201 -7.58 -4.74 -17.37
C GLY A 201 -9.11 -4.85 -17.41
N ASP A 202 -9.65 -6.05 -17.23
CA ASP A 202 -11.03 -6.41 -17.55
C ASP A 202 -11.88 -6.73 -16.32
N SER A 203 -11.32 -6.58 -15.11
CA SER A 203 -12.03 -6.91 -13.87
C SER A 203 -12.53 -8.37 -13.84
N ARG A 204 -11.73 -9.31 -14.36
CA ARG A 204 -12.08 -10.74 -14.47
C ARG A 204 -11.25 -11.62 -13.56
N VAL A 205 -11.87 -12.67 -13.03
CA VAL A 205 -11.21 -13.66 -12.17
C VAL A 205 -10.09 -14.38 -12.95
N PRO A 206 -8.82 -14.32 -12.50
CA PRO A 206 -7.68 -14.85 -13.24
C PRO A 206 -7.33 -16.31 -12.90
N VAL A 207 -7.96 -16.89 -11.86
CA VAL A 207 -7.71 -18.25 -11.38
C VAL A 207 -8.92 -19.15 -11.64
N SER A 208 -8.74 -20.47 -11.69
CA SER A 208 -9.85 -21.39 -12.00
C SER A 208 -10.95 -21.32 -10.94
N ARG A 209 -10.57 -21.13 -9.68
CA ARG A 209 -11.48 -20.99 -8.54
C ARG A 209 -10.98 -19.93 -7.56
N LEU A 210 -11.80 -18.91 -7.34
CA LEU A 210 -11.54 -17.84 -6.38
C LEU A 210 -12.53 -17.94 -5.21
N ASP A 211 -12.03 -17.92 -3.98
CA ASP A 211 -12.85 -17.91 -2.76
C ASP A 211 -13.38 -16.50 -2.47
N LEU A 212 -14.68 -16.40 -2.17
CA LEU A 212 -15.36 -15.15 -1.83
C LEU A 212 -15.85 -15.18 -0.37
N TYR A 213 -15.48 -14.15 0.40
CA TYR A 213 -15.72 -14.06 1.84
C TYR A 213 -16.77 -12.99 2.17
N ASP A 214 -17.55 -13.17 3.22
CA ASP A 214 -18.47 -12.13 3.71
C ASP A 214 -17.77 -11.03 4.50
N GLN A 215 -16.61 -11.33 5.07
CA GLN A 215 -15.76 -10.43 5.83
C GLN A 215 -14.30 -10.62 5.43
N PRO A 216 -13.43 -9.61 5.56
CA PRO A 216 -11.99 -9.73 5.29
C PRO A 216 -11.28 -10.44 6.45
N ASP A 217 -11.68 -11.68 6.73
CA ASP A 217 -11.19 -12.52 7.81
C ASP A 217 -10.87 -13.93 7.29
N VAL A 218 -9.62 -14.34 7.37
CA VAL A 218 -9.15 -15.65 6.90
C VAL A 218 -9.65 -16.81 7.78
N LYS A 219 -10.14 -16.53 9.00
CA LYS A 219 -10.73 -17.54 9.90
C LYS A 219 -12.14 -17.91 9.48
N ALA A 220 -12.85 -16.94 8.87
CA ALA A 220 -14.18 -17.15 8.35
C ALA A 220 -14.12 -18.04 7.10
N PRO A 221 -15.02 -19.02 6.94
CA PRO A 221 -15.11 -19.79 5.72
C PRO A 221 -15.53 -18.88 4.56
N ALA A 222 -14.98 -19.13 3.37
CA ALA A 222 -15.52 -18.59 2.15
C ALA A 222 -16.96 -19.12 1.96
N THR A 223 -17.89 -18.23 1.68
CA THR A 223 -19.31 -18.60 1.55
C THR A 223 -19.73 -18.79 0.10
N GLN A 224 -18.90 -18.33 -0.83
CA GLN A 224 -19.11 -18.46 -2.27
C GLN A 224 -17.76 -18.63 -3.00
N THR A 225 -17.83 -18.98 -4.28
CA THR A 225 -16.67 -19.04 -5.17
C THR A 225 -17.01 -18.43 -6.52
N ALA A 226 -16.05 -17.78 -7.16
CA ALA A 226 -16.12 -17.34 -8.55
C ALA A 226 -15.19 -18.18 -9.44
N GLN A 227 -15.58 -18.41 -10.70
CA GLN A 227 -14.78 -19.14 -11.69
C GLN A 227 -13.95 -18.19 -12.57
N ALA A 228 -12.93 -18.73 -13.22
CA ALA A 228 -12.12 -18.00 -14.20
C ALA A 228 -12.98 -17.25 -15.23
N GLY A 229 -12.61 -16.01 -15.51
CA GLY A 229 -13.31 -15.16 -16.48
C GLY A 229 -14.59 -14.50 -15.97
N GLU A 230 -15.10 -14.87 -14.79
CA GLU A 230 -16.24 -14.18 -14.19
C GLU A 230 -15.88 -12.71 -13.87
N PRO A 231 -16.78 -11.75 -14.13
CA PRO A 231 -16.53 -10.35 -13.86
C PRO A 231 -16.76 -10.00 -12.37
N LEU A 232 -15.82 -9.26 -11.77
CA LEU A 232 -15.86 -8.76 -10.41
C LEU A 232 -15.33 -7.32 -10.36
N ASN A 233 -16.18 -6.37 -9.96
CA ASN A 233 -15.80 -4.97 -9.81
C ASN A 233 -15.26 -4.72 -8.40
N VAL A 234 -14.06 -4.15 -8.29
CA VAL A 234 -13.52 -3.71 -6.99
C VAL A 234 -14.21 -2.41 -6.56
N VAL A 235 -14.57 -2.31 -5.29
CA VAL A 235 -15.28 -1.15 -4.70
C VAL A 235 -14.67 -0.64 -3.40
N ALA A 236 -13.79 -1.41 -2.76
CA ALA A 236 -13.02 -0.93 -1.63
C ALA A 236 -11.69 -1.71 -1.50
N LEU A 237 -10.69 -1.07 -0.90
CA LEU A 237 -9.38 -1.66 -0.61
C LEU A 237 -9.16 -1.70 0.90
N ARG A 238 -8.56 -2.78 1.37
CA ARG A 238 -7.97 -2.91 2.72
C ARG A 238 -6.61 -3.60 2.58
N PRO A 239 -5.72 -3.52 3.59
CA PRO A 239 -4.48 -4.29 3.56
C PRO A 239 -4.77 -5.75 3.19
N GLN A 240 -4.14 -6.25 2.12
CA GLN A 240 -4.28 -7.62 1.59
C GLN A 240 -5.66 -8.03 1.02
N TRP A 241 -6.68 -7.16 1.08
CA TRP A 241 -8.07 -7.52 0.76
C TRP A 241 -8.69 -6.52 -0.22
N LEU A 242 -9.46 -7.04 -1.17
CA LEU A 242 -10.27 -6.26 -2.08
C LEU A 242 -11.75 -6.57 -1.81
N GLN A 243 -12.57 -5.55 -1.64
CA GLN A 243 -14.02 -5.73 -1.64
C GLN A 243 -14.51 -5.67 -3.09
N VAL A 244 -15.29 -6.67 -3.47
CA VAL A 244 -15.78 -6.88 -4.82
C VAL A 244 -17.30 -6.97 -4.87
N ARG A 245 -17.82 -6.64 -6.04
CA ARG A 245 -19.24 -6.62 -6.42
C ARG A 245 -19.39 -7.32 -7.77
N TYR A 246 -20.43 -8.12 -7.96
CA TYR A 246 -20.81 -8.55 -9.31
C TYR A 246 -21.36 -7.38 -10.14
N PRO A 247 -21.24 -7.39 -11.49
CA PRO A 247 -21.79 -6.33 -12.34
C PRO A 247 -23.30 -6.11 -12.17
N ALA A 248 -23.81 -5.06 -12.80
CA ALA A 248 -25.17 -4.54 -12.57
C ALA A 248 -26.31 -5.55 -12.82
N ASP A 249 -26.09 -6.56 -13.65
CA ASP A 249 -27.03 -7.68 -13.89
C ASP A 249 -27.21 -8.59 -12.66
N ARG A 250 -26.33 -8.46 -11.67
CA ARG A 250 -26.38 -9.09 -10.34
C ARG A 250 -26.15 -8.07 -9.22
N ALA A 251 -26.61 -6.83 -9.40
CA ALA A 251 -26.38 -5.74 -8.44
C ALA A 251 -26.90 -6.05 -7.01
N ASP A 252 -27.94 -6.87 -6.88
CA ASP A 252 -28.50 -7.28 -5.58
C ASP A 252 -27.65 -8.32 -4.85
N ALA A 253 -26.60 -8.86 -5.49
CA ALA A 253 -25.67 -9.76 -4.84
C ALA A 253 -24.92 -9.01 -3.72
N PRO A 254 -24.80 -9.60 -2.52
CA PRO A 254 -24.06 -8.97 -1.43
C PRO A 254 -22.60 -8.77 -1.82
N LEU A 255 -22.01 -7.67 -1.34
CA LEU A 255 -20.58 -7.42 -1.47
C LEU A 255 -19.79 -8.57 -0.85
N LYS A 256 -18.67 -8.93 -1.50
CA LYS A 256 -17.76 -9.97 -1.03
C LYS A 256 -16.36 -9.42 -0.88
N TRP A 257 -15.55 -10.11 -0.10
CA TRP A 257 -14.13 -9.83 0.06
C TRP A 257 -13.32 -10.94 -0.62
N VAL A 258 -12.22 -10.56 -1.25
CA VAL A 258 -11.23 -11.47 -1.84
C VAL A 258 -9.85 -11.08 -1.37
N ARG A 259 -8.98 -12.08 -1.21
CA ARG A 259 -7.59 -11.83 -0.84
C ARG A 259 -6.77 -11.56 -2.09
N TYR A 260 -5.88 -10.57 -2.00
CA TYR A 260 -4.97 -10.24 -3.09
C TYR A 260 -4.14 -11.45 -3.54
N ALA A 261 -3.58 -12.20 -2.59
CA ALA A 261 -2.78 -13.39 -2.88
C ALA A 261 -3.55 -14.49 -3.64
N ASP A 262 -4.86 -14.62 -3.38
CA ASP A 262 -5.71 -15.64 -4.01
C ASP A 262 -6.05 -15.28 -5.48
N LEU A 263 -5.80 -14.04 -5.91
CA LEU A 263 -5.88 -13.61 -7.31
C LEU A 263 -4.59 -13.89 -8.08
N LYS A 264 -3.48 -14.15 -7.38
CA LYS A 264 -2.16 -14.40 -8.00
C LYS A 264 -1.84 -15.87 -8.15
N ILE A 265 -2.35 -16.68 -7.23
CA ILE A 265 -2.09 -18.12 -7.21
C ILE A 265 -3.41 -18.84 -7.04
N ASP A 266 -3.67 -19.76 -7.96
CA ASP A 266 -4.74 -20.72 -7.80
C ASP A 266 -4.36 -21.74 -6.72
N LYS A 267 -4.68 -21.41 -5.47
CA LYS A 267 -4.44 -22.30 -4.34
C LYS A 267 -5.24 -23.60 -4.43
N HIS A 268 -6.31 -23.65 -5.24
CA HIS A 268 -7.15 -24.84 -5.40
C HIS A 268 -6.62 -25.80 -6.47
N ALA A 269 -5.87 -25.30 -7.45
CA ALA A 269 -5.13 -26.10 -8.42
C ALA A 269 -3.97 -26.90 -7.79
N TYR A 270 -3.50 -26.52 -6.60
CA TYR A 270 -2.46 -27.27 -5.91
C TYR A 270 -2.88 -28.71 -5.61
N VAL A 271 -2.02 -29.64 -6.01
CA VAL A 271 -2.11 -31.07 -5.69
C VAL A 271 -0.86 -31.45 -4.89
N PRO A 272 -1.01 -31.99 -3.66
CA PRO A 272 0.13 -32.41 -2.86
C PRO A 272 1.04 -33.37 -3.60
N GLN A 273 2.35 -33.08 -3.61
CA GLN A 273 3.33 -33.93 -4.26
C GLN A 273 3.44 -35.26 -3.50
N GLN A 274 2.96 -36.35 -4.11
CA GLN A 274 3.11 -37.70 -3.56
C GLN A 274 4.53 -38.26 -3.75
N ARG A 275 5.27 -37.73 -4.72
CA ARG A 275 6.65 -38.11 -5.02
C ARG A 275 7.46 -36.87 -5.35
N MET A 276 8.72 -36.86 -4.91
CA MET A 276 9.65 -35.79 -5.25
C MET A 276 9.87 -35.74 -6.78
N PRO A 277 9.94 -34.54 -7.37
CA PRO A 277 10.23 -34.40 -8.79
C PRO A 277 11.62 -34.96 -9.11
N THR A 278 11.79 -35.47 -10.33
CA THR A 278 13.07 -36.00 -10.83
C THR A 278 13.71 -35.10 -11.90
N ARG A 279 13.04 -34.01 -12.26
CA ARG A 279 13.44 -33.01 -13.26
C ARG A 279 12.89 -31.64 -12.88
N GLY A 280 13.41 -30.58 -13.48
CA GLY A 280 13.02 -29.20 -13.20
C GLY A 280 13.53 -28.67 -11.87
N LEU A 281 12.86 -27.63 -11.36
CA LEU A 281 13.13 -27.09 -10.04
C LEU A 281 12.39 -27.91 -8.97
N GLN A 282 13.13 -28.26 -7.92
CA GLN A 282 12.58 -28.85 -6.70
C GLN A 282 12.66 -27.83 -5.58
N LEU A 283 11.49 -27.42 -5.07
CA LEU A 283 11.40 -26.67 -3.82
C LEU A 283 11.29 -27.67 -2.68
N SER A 284 11.96 -27.42 -1.57
CA SER A 284 11.89 -28.32 -0.43
C SER A 284 11.92 -27.55 0.87
N VAL A 285 10.96 -27.88 1.71
CA VAL A 285 10.81 -27.32 3.05
C VAL A 285 11.15 -28.40 4.05
N ARG A 286 12.01 -28.04 4.99
CA ARG A 286 12.23 -28.81 6.21
C ARG A 286 11.94 -27.87 7.36
N GLY A 287 11.27 -28.38 8.38
CA GLY A 287 11.04 -27.61 9.57
C GLY A 287 10.61 -28.53 10.68
N HIS A 288 11.24 -28.37 11.84
CA HIS A 288 10.74 -28.96 13.07
C HIS A 288 9.79 -27.96 13.74
N LEU A 289 8.84 -27.48 12.94
CA LEU A 289 7.83 -26.53 13.34
C LEU A 289 6.94 -27.20 14.41
N GLY A 290 7.04 -26.76 15.66
CA GLY A 290 6.29 -27.34 16.78
C GLY A 290 7.02 -28.41 17.61
N THR A 291 8.27 -28.78 17.29
CA THR A 291 9.03 -29.69 18.16
C THR A 291 9.76 -28.90 19.27
N GLN A 292 9.92 -29.52 20.43
CA GLN A 292 10.73 -28.99 21.54
C GLN A 292 12.20 -29.40 21.44
N LEU A 293 12.65 -29.97 20.32
CA LEU A 293 14.06 -30.33 20.14
C LEU A 293 14.91 -29.05 20.24
N TYR A 294 15.78 -29.01 21.25
CA TYR A 294 16.43 -27.78 21.73
C TYR A 294 17.13 -26.99 20.61
N GLU A 295 17.80 -27.67 19.68
CA GLU A 295 18.61 -27.03 18.63
C GLU A 295 17.84 -26.72 17.33
N ALA A 296 16.72 -27.40 17.04
CA ALA A 296 16.03 -27.30 15.74
C ALA A 296 14.53 -26.92 15.82
N GLY A 297 13.94 -26.92 17.01
CA GLY A 297 12.53 -26.59 17.21
C GLY A 297 12.16 -25.22 16.67
N GLY A 298 11.10 -25.13 15.87
CA GLY A 298 10.63 -23.86 15.31
C GLY A 298 11.51 -23.25 14.22
N ARG A 299 12.51 -23.96 13.67
CA ARG A 299 13.23 -23.50 12.46
C ARG A 299 12.45 -23.81 11.20
N PHE A 300 12.43 -22.84 10.28
CA PHE A 300 11.94 -22.98 8.92
C PHE A 300 13.14 -22.97 7.97
N THR A 301 13.35 -24.09 7.29
CA THR A 301 14.45 -24.29 6.35
C THR A 301 13.89 -24.49 4.95
N LEU A 302 14.37 -23.69 3.99
CA LEU A 302 13.90 -23.69 2.61
C LEU A 302 15.08 -23.74 1.65
N TYR A 303 15.06 -24.68 0.72
CA TYR A 303 16.04 -24.77 -0.35
C TYR A 303 15.34 -25.03 -1.69
N VAL A 304 15.94 -24.49 -2.76
CA VAL A 304 15.55 -24.76 -4.14
C VAL A 304 16.70 -25.46 -4.86
N THR A 305 16.39 -26.56 -5.52
CA THR A 305 17.37 -27.39 -6.24
C THR A 305 17.01 -27.43 -7.72
N ASN A 306 17.99 -27.23 -8.59
CA ASN A 306 17.86 -27.50 -10.01
C ASN A 306 18.23 -28.96 -10.29
N LEU A 307 17.27 -29.73 -10.79
CA LEU A 307 17.46 -31.13 -11.15
C LEU A 307 17.80 -31.32 -12.64
N ASP A 308 17.71 -30.26 -13.46
CA ASP A 308 17.94 -30.33 -14.89
C ASP A 308 19.41 -30.15 -15.26
N PRO A 309 19.87 -30.76 -16.35
CA PRO A 309 21.25 -30.61 -16.85
C PRO A 309 21.54 -29.22 -17.42
N SER A 310 20.52 -28.36 -17.53
CA SER A 310 20.67 -26.96 -17.95
C SER A 310 20.53 -26.03 -16.74
N PRO A 311 21.24 -24.88 -16.70
CA PRO A 311 21.04 -23.89 -15.65
C PRO A 311 19.61 -23.34 -15.62
N ALA A 312 19.11 -23.04 -14.42
CA ALA A 312 17.84 -22.35 -14.22
C ALA A 312 18.10 -20.95 -13.67
N THR A 313 17.35 -19.95 -14.11
CA THR A 313 17.44 -18.58 -13.61
C THR A 313 16.10 -18.17 -13.03
N LEU A 314 16.12 -17.65 -11.81
CA LEU A 314 14.98 -17.02 -11.14
C LEU A 314 15.31 -15.53 -11.01
N ALA A 315 14.50 -14.67 -11.60
CA ALA A 315 14.75 -13.24 -11.70
C ALA A 315 14.22 -12.45 -10.49
N SER A 316 13.02 -12.79 -10.03
CA SER A 316 12.37 -12.20 -8.85
C SER A 316 11.57 -13.30 -8.12
N PRO A 317 12.24 -14.26 -7.47
CA PRO A 317 11.57 -15.36 -6.78
C PRO A 317 10.77 -14.86 -5.57
N ARG A 318 9.48 -15.21 -5.51
CA ARG A 318 8.57 -14.85 -4.41
C ARG A 318 8.10 -16.09 -3.66
N ILE A 319 8.21 -16.04 -2.33
CA ILE A 319 7.88 -17.15 -1.44
C ILE A 319 6.55 -16.91 -0.75
N ARG A 320 5.65 -17.89 -0.82
CA ARG A 320 4.37 -17.90 -0.11
C ARG A 320 4.17 -19.21 0.63
N LEU A 321 3.42 -19.18 1.71
CA LEU A 321 3.06 -20.34 2.51
C LEU A 321 1.61 -20.72 2.24
N LEU A 322 1.35 -21.99 1.91
CA LEU A 322 0.03 -22.54 1.70
C LEU A 322 -0.35 -23.42 2.89
N PHE A 323 -1.27 -22.93 3.71
CA PHE A 323 -1.83 -23.66 4.84
C PHE A 323 -3.10 -24.38 4.41
N THR A 324 -3.17 -25.68 4.68
CA THR A 324 -4.37 -26.50 4.50
C THR A 324 -4.83 -27.04 5.84
N ASP A 325 -6.04 -26.68 6.28
CA ASP A 325 -6.57 -27.16 7.56
C ASP A 325 -7.13 -28.59 7.49
N ALA A 326 -7.62 -29.09 8.63
CA ALA A 326 -8.22 -30.41 8.74
C ALA A 326 -9.49 -30.60 7.88
N GLN A 327 -10.18 -29.51 7.54
CA GLN A 327 -11.35 -29.51 6.66
C GLN A 327 -10.98 -29.35 5.18
N GLY A 328 -9.68 -29.22 4.87
CA GLY A 328 -9.17 -29.01 3.52
C GLY A 328 -9.27 -27.56 3.03
N ARG A 329 -9.60 -26.59 3.91
CA ARG A 329 -9.61 -25.16 3.57
C ARG A 329 -8.18 -24.68 3.41
N ARG A 330 -7.96 -23.86 2.37
CA ARG A 330 -6.63 -23.42 1.93
C ARG A 330 -6.46 -21.92 2.14
N THR A 331 -5.35 -21.53 2.73
CA THR A 331 -5.00 -20.13 3.02
C THR A 331 -3.58 -19.85 2.56
N LEU A 332 -3.41 -18.90 1.62
CA LEU A 332 -2.10 -18.43 1.19
C LEU A 332 -1.60 -17.29 2.09
N GLN A 333 -0.34 -17.34 2.51
CA GLN A 333 0.32 -16.26 3.23
C GLN A 333 1.54 -15.80 2.44
N PRO A 334 1.57 -14.56 1.95
CA PRO A 334 2.80 -13.95 1.46
C PRO A 334 3.87 -13.98 2.56
N LEU A 335 5.09 -14.44 2.23
CA LEU A 335 6.20 -14.46 3.19
C LEU A 335 7.23 -13.37 2.85
N TYR A 336 8.05 -13.56 1.81
CA TYR A 336 9.03 -12.57 1.34
C TYR A 336 9.47 -12.87 -0.10
N SER A 337 10.16 -11.91 -0.72
CA SER A 337 10.89 -12.08 -1.98
C SER A 337 12.35 -12.48 -1.74
N ARG A 338 12.99 -13.12 -2.72
CA ARG A 338 14.41 -13.46 -2.72
C ARG A 338 15.14 -12.77 -3.88
N PRO A 339 16.43 -12.42 -3.73
CA PRO A 339 17.20 -11.88 -4.84
C PRO A 339 17.28 -12.85 -6.02
N ALA A 340 17.49 -12.31 -7.21
CA ALA A 340 17.74 -13.10 -8.41
C ALA A 340 18.84 -14.15 -8.17
N VAL A 341 18.60 -15.37 -8.65
CA VAL A 341 19.56 -16.48 -8.50
C VAL A 341 19.65 -17.28 -9.79
N ARG A 342 20.88 -17.67 -10.14
CA ARG A 342 21.15 -18.62 -11.21
C ARG A 342 21.63 -19.92 -10.59
N LEU A 343 20.88 -20.98 -10.80
CA LEU A 343 21.20 -22.33 -10.35
C LEU A 343 21.92 -23.08 -11.48
N GLY A 344 23.09 -23.65 -11.16
CA GLY A 344 23.83 -24.51 -12.07
C GLY A 344 23.13 -25.87 -12.28
N PRO A 345 23.57 -26.66 -13.25
CA PRO A 345 23.13 -28.05 -13.36
C PRO A 345 23.66 -28.89 -12.19
N PRO A 346 23.01 -30.03 -11.85
CA PRO A 346 23.54 -30.99 -10.90
C PRO A 346 24.99 -31.33 -11.24
N ALA A 347 25.85 -31.40 -10.22
CA ALA A 347 27.22 -31.85 -10.43
C ALA A 347 27.19 -33.28 -11.01
N PRO A 348 28.00 -33.59 -12.05
CA PRO A 348 28.13 -34.96 -12.49
C PRO A 348 28.58 -35.83 -11.30
N PRO A 349 28.10 -37.08 -11.19
CA PRO A 349 28.56 -37.97 -10.15
C PRO A 349 30.09 -38.04 -10.18
N PRO A 350 30.76 -38.07 -9.01
CA PRO A 350 32.22 -38.10 -8.98
C PRO A 350 32.70 -39.27 -9.85
N ALA A 351 33.64 -38.99 -10.76
CA ALA A 351 34.28 -40.04 -11.53
C ALA A 351 34.84 -41.09 -10.54
N PRO A 352 34.79 -42.40 -10.86
CA PRO A 352 35.43 -43.41 -10.03
C PRO A 352 36.88 -42.99 -9.79
N ALA A 353 37.31 -43.02 -8.52
CA ALA A 353 38.60 -42.49 -8.10
C ALA A 353 39.71 -43.04 -9.00
N ALA A 354 40.40 -42.14 -9.71
CA ALA A 354 41.60 -42.48 -10.46
C ALA A 354 42.76 -42.76 -9.49
N ASP A 355 43.61 -43.70 -9.89
CA ASP A 355 44.74 -44.26 -9.14
C ASP A 355 45.54 -43.20 -8.33
N PRO A 356 45.86 -43.45 -7.05
CA PRO A 356 46.54 -42.50 -6.17
C PRO A 356 48.04 -42.26 -6.50
N TYR A 357 48.50 -42.60 -7.70
CA TYR A 357 49.92 -42.56 -8.09
C TYR A 357 50.26 -41.63 -9.28
N ALA A 358 49.40 -40.69 -9.66
CA ALA A 358 49.78 -39.65 -10.61
C ALA A 358 50.52 -38.50 -9.88
N SER A 359 51.80 -38.31 -10.19
CA SER A 359 52.69 -37.30 -9.58
C SER A 359 52.34 -35.85 -9.99
N PRO A 360 52.65 -34.84 -9.15
CA PRO A 360 52.25 -33.46 -9.36
C PRO A 360 53.24 -32.67 -10.23
N ALA A 361 52.72 -31.83 -11.13
CA ALA A 361 53.49 -30.79 -11.81
C ALA A 361 52.87 -29.41 -11.55
N GLU A 362 53.64 -28.64 -10.79
CA GLU A 362 53.86 -27.18 -10.77
C GLU A 362 52.72 -26.16 -10.69
N ASP A 363 52.89 -25.32 -9.67
CA ASP A 363 52.17 -24.09 -9.31
C ASP A 363 52.06 -23.07 -10.44
N ARG A 364 50.81 -22.70 -10.75
CA ARG A 364 50.46 -21.36 -11.24
C ARG A 364 49.33 -20.82 -10.37
N PRO A 365 49.40 -19.57 -9.87
CA PRO A 365 48.27 -19.00 -9.14
C PRO A 365 47.07 -18.92 -10.09
N ALA A 366 46.03 -19.70 -9.79
CA ALA A 366 44.77 -19.60 -10.51
C ALA A 366 44.17 -18.20 -10.28
N PRO A 367 43.63 -17.52 -11.30
CA PRO A 367 42.80 -16.35 -11.07
C PRO A 367 41.66 -16.74 -10.10
N PRO A 368 41.19 -15.81 -9.25
CA PRO A 368 40.15 -16.13 -8.28
C PRO A 368 38.96 -16.76 -9.01
N PRO A 369 38.47 -17.93 -8.56
CA PRO A 369 37.40 -18.62 -9.26
C PRO A 369 36.18 -17.70 -9.27
N VAL A 370 35.69 -17.36 -10.47
CA VAL A 370 34.31 -16.91 -10.63
C VAL A 370 33.47 -18.06 -10.07
N ALA A 371 32.82 -17.85 -8.94
CA ALA A 371 32.13 -18.93 -8.23
C ALA A 371 31.16 -19.62 -9.19
N THR A 372 31.39 -20.90 -9.48
CA THR A 372 30.52 -21.69 -10.32
C THR A 372 29.12 -21.70 -9.69
N PRO A 373 28.05 -21.45 -10.45
CA PRO A 373 26.69 -21.47 -9.92
C PRO A 373 26.41 -22.79 -9.18
N ARG A 374 25.95 -22.70 -7.92
CA ARG A 374 25.50 -23.89 -7.18
C ARG A 374 24.20 -24.40 -7.80
N HIS A 375 23.99 -25.72 -7.81
CA HIS A 375 22.71 -26.30 -8.24
C HIS A 375 21.63 -26.25 -7.16
N VAL A 376 22.00 -25.87 -5.92
CA VAL A 376 21.09 -25.64 -4.78
C VAL A 376 21.29 -24.20 -4.29
N ALA A 377 20.17 -23.52 -3.98
CA ALA A 377 20.18 -22.30 -3.19
C ALA A 377 19.48 -22.53 -1.85
N ASP A 378 20.23 -22.26 -0.77
CA ASP A 378 19.76 -22.29 0.61
C ASP A 378 19.11 -20.93 0.92
N TRP A 379 17.79 -20.86 0.84
CA TRP A 379 17.07 -19.60 0.95
C TRP A 379 16.59 -19.28 2.36
N ALA A 380 16.40 -20.26 3.22
CA ALA A 380 16.05 -20.00 4.61
C ALA A 380 16.66 -21.06 5.50
N ASP A 381 17.11 -20.63 6.66
CA ASP A 381 17.36 -21.49 7.81
C ASP A 381 17.22 -20.62 9.06
N ASP A 382 15.99 -20.20 9.32
CA ASP A 382 15.68 -19.13 10.27
C ASP A 382 14.67 -19.61 11.32
N PRO A 383 14.81 -19.18 12.58
CA PRO A 383 13.82 -19.48 13.60
C PRO A 383 12.55 -18.65 13.38
N VAL A 384 11.40 -19.30 13.54
CA VAL A 384 10.11 -18.62 13.72
C VAL A 384 9.99 -18.21 15.18
N VAL A 385 9.91 -16.90 15.43
CA VAL A 385 9.99 -16.29 16.76
C VAL A 385 8.71 -15.55 17.11
N TRP A 386 8.35 -15.52 18.40
CA TRP A 386 7.18 -14.81 18.89
C TRP A 386 7.57 -13.40 19.33
N ARG A 387 7.07 -12.35 18.67
CA ARG A 387 7.47 -10.96 18.91
C ARG A 387 6.39 -9.97 18.50
N ALA A 388 6.47 -8.74 19.02
CA ALA A 388 5.54 -7.67 18.67
C ALA A 388 5.65 -7.35 17.16
N GLY A 389 4.52 -7.32 16.47
CA GLY A 389 4.38 -6.79 15.12
C GLY A 389 4.43 -5.27 15.10
N GLU A 390 4.32 -4.69 13.90
CA GLU A 390 4.29 -3.24 13.71
C GLU A 390 3.10 -2.57 14.42
N ASP A 391 1.98 -3.28 14.55
CA ASP A 391 0.80 -2.83 15.29
C ASP A 391 0.92 -3.03 16.82
N GLY A 392 2.11 -3.44 17.29
CA GLY A 392 2.40 -3.74 18.69
C GLY A 392 1.82 -5.07 19.19
N LYS A 393 1.02 -5.79 18.38
CA LYS A 393 0.45 -7.07 18.79
C LYS A 393 1.45 -8.20 18.60
N PRO A 394 1.55 -9.12 19.55
CA PRO A 394 2.50 -10.22 19.43
C PRO A 394 2.03 -11.23 18.39
N GLN A 395 2.93 -11.62 17.49
CA GLN A 395 2.71 -12.57 16.40
C GLN A 395 3.97 -13.38 16.11
N TYR A 396 3.82 -14.52 15.42
CA TYR A 396 4.97 -15.29 14.95
C TYR A 396 5.57 -14.64 13.71
N GLN A 397 6.88 -14.40 13.75
CA GLN A 397 7.61 -13.76 12.67
C GLN A 397 8.85 -14.58 12.30
N ILE A 398 9.33 -14.38 11.08
CA ILE A 398 10.60 -14.93 10.59
C ILE A 398 11.46 -13.80 10.04
N SER A 399 12.78 -13.96 10.13
CA SER A 399 13.72 -13.04 9.49
C SER A 399 13.58 -13.13 7.97
N GLU A 400 13.36 -12.00 7.31
CA GLU A 400 13.48 -11.91 5.84
C GLU A 400 14.90 -11.49 5.39
N GLY A 401 15.74 -11.07 6.35
CA GLY A 401 17.10 -10.58 6.13
C GLY A 401 17.26 -9.13 6.57
N ASN A 402 18.51 -8.65 6.69
CA ASN A 402 18.83 -7.25 7.04
C ASN A 402 18.16 -6.72 8.33
N GLY A 403 17.87 -7.61 9.28
CA GLY A 403 17.18 -7.26 10.53
C GLY A 403 15.67 -7.07 10.41
N GLN A 404 15.08 -7.26 9.23
CA GLN A 404 13.65 -7.18 9.00
C GLN A 404 12.96 -8.52 9.31
N TYR A 405 11.72 -8.42 9.79
CA TYR A 405 10.91 -9.56 10.19
C TYR A 405 9.51 -9.44 9.63
N VAL A 406 8.98 -10.56 9.13
CA VAL A 406 7.66 -10.63 8.51
C VAL A 406 6.76 -11.64 9.22
N PRO A 407 5.43 -11.44 9.23
CA PRO A 407 4.49 -12.40 9.79
C PRO A 407 4.61 -13.77 9.09
N PHE A 408 4.77 -14.83 9.88
CA PHE A 408 4.88 -16.20 9.35
C PHE A 408 3.51 -16.87 9.19
N PHE A 409 2.60 -16.68 10.15
CA PHE A 409 1.22 -17.16 10.03
C PHE A 409 0.30 -16.00 9.67
N PRO A 410 -0.70 -16.22 8.81
CA PRO A 410 -1.88 -15.36 8.81
C PRO A 410 -2.64 -15.53 10.14
N ASP A 411 -3.67 -14.72 10.37
CA ASP A 411 -4.56 -14.86 11.54
C ASP A 411 -5.41 -16.13 11.45
N LEU A 412 -4.81 -17.30 11.64
CA LEU A 412 -5.45 -18.61 11.50
C LEU A 412 -6.29 -18.98 12.73
N ALA A 413 -7.28 -19.85 12.55
CA ALA A 413 -7.94 -20.49 13.68
C ALA A 413 -6.99 -21.51 14.34
N PRO A 414 -7.05 -21.73 15.67
CA PRO A 414 -6.29 -22.81 16.31
C PRO A 414 -6.61 -24.18 15.70
N GLY A 415 -5.59 -24.99 15.45
CA GLY A 415 -5.76 -26.31 14.85
C GLY A 415 -4.48 -26.84 14.20
N ARG A 416 -4.58 -28.05 13.64
CA ARG A 416 -3.53 -28.67 12.84
C ARG A 416 -3.67 -28.28 11.37
N TYR A 417 -2.55 -27.92 10.77
CA TYR A 417 -2.43 -27.56 9.37
C TYR A 417 -1.37 -28.40 8.69
N ARG A 418 -1.56 -28.66 7.40
CA ARG A 418 -0.50 -29.04 6.48
C ARG A 418 0.03 -27.77 5.82
N LEU A 419 1.34 -27.59 5.83
CA LEU A 419 2.03 -26.45 5.25
C LEU A 419 2.84 -26.90 4.03
N ALA A 420 2.59 -26.26 2.90
CA ALA A 420 3.46 -26.29 1.72
C ALA A 420 4.01 -24.89 1.46
N VAL A 421 5.17 -24.80 0.81
CA VAL A 421 5.75 -23.55 0.33
C VAL A 421 5.52 -23.46 -1.18
N VAL A 422 5.19 -22.27 -1.64
CA VAL A 422 4.95 -21.96 -3.05
C VAL A 422 5.99 -20.95 -3.51
N LEU A 423 6.72 -21.28 -4.56
CA LEU A 423 7.63 -20.41 -5.27
C LEU A 423 6.99 -19.97 -6.59
N THR A 424 6.94 -18.66 -6.81
CA THR A 424 6.61 -18.06 -8.11
C THR A 424 7.75 -17.18 -8.57
N ASP A 425 7.93 -17.05 -9.88
CA ASP A 425 8.88 -16.13 -10.50
C ASP A 425 8.32 -15.71 -11.86
N PRO A 426 8.56 -14.48 -12.35
CA PRO A 426 8.11 -14.06 -13.67
C PRO A 426 8.60 -14.95 -14.82
N GLY A 427 9.76 -15.60 -14.66
CA GLY A 427 10.32 -16.53 -15.63
C GLY A 427 9.79 -17.96 -15.54
N LEU A 428 8.93 -18.28 -14.56
CA LEU A 428 8.35 -19.61 -14.40
C LEU A 428 6.96 -19.68 -15.06
N PRO A 429 6.68 -20.70 -15.87
CA PRO A 429 5.37 -20.87 -16.50
C PRO A 429 4.28 -21.23 -15.49
N GLU A 430 4.65 -21.90 -14.38
CA GLU A 430 3.74 -22.33 -13.31
C GLU A 430 4.46 -22.24 -11.95
N PRO A 431 3.71 -22.11 -10.83
CA PRO A 431 4.29 -22.15 -9.50
C PRO A 431 4.97 -23.49 -9.18
N VAL A 432 6.09 -23.43 -8.45
CA VAL A 432 6.78 -24.61 -7.91
C VAL A 432 6.38 -24.80 -6.45
N TYR A 433 5.88 -25.98 -6.11
CA TYR A 433 5.45 -26.33 -4.77
C TYR A 433 6.49 -27.21 -4.07
N SER A 434 6.62 -27.06 -2.75
CA SER A 434 7.43 -27.93 -1.92
C SER A 434 6.71 -29.22 -1.53
N ASN A 435 7.43 -30.12 -0.86
CA ASN A 435 6.82 -31.13 0.00
C ASN A 435 5.98 -30.47 1.13
N GLU A 436 5.14 -31.26 1.80
CA GLU A 436 4.34 -30.80 2.93
C GLU A 436 5.02 -31.12 4.27
N ILE A 437 4.77 -30.26 5.27
CA ILE A 437 5.06 -30.53 6.68
C ILE A 437 3.79 -30.28 7.51
N GLU A 438 3.64 -31.01 8.62
CA GLU A 438 2.54 -30.80 9.56
C GLU A 438 2.91 -29.79 10.63
N VAL A 439 1.89 -29.04 11.08
CA VAL A 439 2.09 -27.96 12.02
C VAL A 439 0.85 -27.72 12.87
N ASP A 440 1.03 -27.55 14.19
CA ASP A 440 -0.04 -27.20 15.11
C ASP A 440 0.02 -25.68 15.42
N TYR A 441 -1.09 -24.98 15.22
CA TYR A 441 -1.25 -23.55 15.51
C TYR A 441 -2.22 -23.35 16.70
N PRO A 442 -1.94 -22.47 17.68
CA PRO A 442 -0.73 -21.66 17.80
C PRO A 442 0.49 -22.51 18.17
N PHE A 443 1.67 -22.04 17.76
CA PHE A 443 2.93 -22.71 18.02
C PHE A 443 3.35 -22.63 19.50
N PRO A 444 4.14 -23.59 19.99
CA PRO A 444 4.89 -23.41 21.23
C PRO A 444 5.70 -22.10 21.16
N LYS A 445 5.38 -21.15 22.04
CA LYS A 445 6.06 -19.83 22.07
C LYS A 445 7.49 -20.04 22.53
N ARG A 446 8.47 -19.64 21.70
CA ARG A 446 9.84 -19.44 22.15
C ARG A 446 9.96 -18.00 22.67
N PRO A 447 10.45 -17.78 23.89
CA PRO A 447 10.87 -16.45 24.31
C PRO A 447 11.91 -15.91 23.32
N SER A 448 11.76 -14.64 22.94
CA SER A 448 12.75 -13.89 22.17
C SER A 448 14.06 -13.72 22.92
#